data_AF-A0A9D1P0M1-F1
#
_entry.id   AF-A0A9D1P0M1-F1
#
_cell.length_a   1.000
_cell.length_b   1.000
_cell.length_c   1.000
_cell.angle_alpha   90.00
_cell.angle_beta   90.00
_cell.angle_gamma   90.00
#
_symmetry.space_group_name_H-M   'P 1'
#
loop_
_entity.id
_entity.type
_entity.pdbx_description
1 polymer ?
#
loop_
_entity_poly.entity_id
_entity_poly.type
_entity_poly.pdbx_seq_one_letter_code
_entity_poly.pdbx_strand_id
1 'polypeptide(L)' 'MDINRINELARKEKKCGLTPAEKEEQARLRREYIAAVRMNLKSQLDNINIQELDGSITNLGEKYGSKKTH' A
#
# COMPACT_ATOMS: atom_id res chain seq x y z
N MET A 1 -9.33 -2.93 -9.79
CA MET A 1 -7.98 -2.37 -9.73
C MET A 1 -7.13 -3.06 -10.78
N ASP A 2 -6.62 -2.32 -11.78
CA ASP A 2 -5.85 -2.90 -12.90
C ASP A 2 -4.36 -2.56 -12.77
N ILE A 3 -3.54 -3.56 -12.44
CA ILE A 3 -2.09 -3.42 -12.27
C ILE A 3 -1.38 -3.24 -13.61
N ASN A 4 -1.86 -3.89 -14.66
CA ASN A 4 -1.27 -3.81 -16.00
C ASN A 4 -1.40 -2.39 -16.51
N ARG A 5 -2.57 -1.77 -16.33
CA ARG A 5 -2.79 -0.37 -16.69
C ARG A 5 -1.90 0.61 -15.92
N ILE A 6 -1.70 0.40 -14.62
CA ILE A 6 -0.75 1.20 -13.82
C ILE A 6 0.67 1.11 -14.39
N ASN A 7 1.11 -0.09 -14.77
CA ASN A 7 2.44 -0.32 -15.34
C ASN A 7 2.59 0.29 -16.73
N GLU A 8 1.56 0.19 -17.58
CA GLU A 8 1.52 0.84 -18.89
C GLU A 8 1.66 2.36 -18.77
N LEU A 9 0.84 2.98 -17.91
CA LEU A 9 0.90 4.43 -17.64
C LEU A 9 2.26 4.84 -17.08
N ALA A 10 2.86 4.05 -16.18
CA ALA A 10 4.19 4.32 -15.65
C ALA A 10 5.29 4.24 -16.72
N ARG A 11 5.19 3.29 -17.66
CA ARG A 11 6.13 3.18 -18.80
C ARG A 11 5.96 4.35 -19.77
N LYS A 12 4.71 4.76 -20.04
CA LYS A 12 4.40 5.90 -20.91
C LYS A 12 4.91 7.20 -20.31
N GLU A 13 4.69 7.43 -19.02
CA GLU A 13 5.18 8.58 -18.26
C GLU A 13 6.70 8.75 -18.40
N LYS A 14 7.46 7.66 -18.22
CA LYS A 14 8.93 7.66 -18.35
C LYS A 14 9.42 7.92 -19.77
N LYS A 15 8.68 7.49 -20.80
CA LYS A 15 9.11 7.58 -22.20
C LYS A 15 8.79 8.92 -22.84
N CYS A 16 7.55 9.39 -22.68
CA CYS A 16 7.04 10.55 -23.41
C CYS A 16 6.13 11.46 -22.55
N GLY A 17 5.98 11.16 -21.27
CA GLY A 17 5.05 11.87 -20.38
C GLY A 17 3.60 11.39 -20.53
N LEU A 18 2.76 11.84 -19.60
CA LEU A 18 1.33 11.55 -19.57
C LEU A 18 0.53 12.80 -19.91
N THR A 19 -0.57 12.59 -20.64
CA THR A 19 -1.59 13.63 -20.81
C THR A 19 -2.30 13.91 -19.48
N PRO A 20 -2.99 15.06 -19.32
CA PRO A 20 -3.73 15.37 -18.09
C PRO A 20 -4.73 14.27 -17.69
N ALA A 21 -5.51 13.76 -18.64
CA ALA A 21 -6.47 12.69 -18.40
C ALA A 21 -5.79 11.39 -17.92
N GLU A 22 -4.65 11.04 -18.50
CA GLU A 22 -3.89 9.85 -18.10
C GLU A 22 -3.24 10.01 -16.73
N LYS A 23 -2.85 11.22 -16.33
CA LYS A 23 -2.37 11.50 -14.97
C LYS A 23 -3.48 11.30 -13.94
N GLU A 24 -4.69 11.77 -14.24
CA GLU A 24 -5.86 11.55 -13.38
C GLU A 24 -6.20 10.06 -13.26
N GLU A 25 -6.18 9.34 -14.40
CA GLU A 25 -6.37 7.89 -14.43
C GLU A 25 -5.31 7.18 -13.57
N GLN A 26 -4.03 7.49 -13.78
CA GLN A 26 -2.92 6.91 -13.03
C GLN A 26 -3.03 7.23 -11.53
N ALA A 27 -3.41 8.45 -11.16
CA ALA A 27 -3.57 8.87 -9.77
C ALA A 27 -4.72 8.10 -9.08
N ARG A 28 -5.86 7.94 -9.76
CA ARG A 28 -6.99 7.15 -9.25
C ARG A 28 -6.59 5.70 -9.04
N LEU A 29 -5.99 5.08 -10.05
CA LEU A 29 -5.57 3.67 -10.00
C LEU A 29 -4.50 3.44 -8.92
N ARG A 30 -3.53 4.35 -8.77
CA ARG A 30 -2.51 4.26 -7.71
C ARG A 30 -3.14 4.39 -6.32
N ARG A 31 -4.13 5.27 -6.15
CA ARG A 31 -4.82 5.43 -4.86
C ARG A 31 -5.56 4.15 -4.46
N GLU A 32 -6.29 3.56 -5.39
CA GLU A 32 -6.99 2.28 -5.18
C GLU A 32 -5.99 1.15 -4.83
N TYR A 33 -4.87 1.07 -5.55
CA TYR A 33 -3.83 0.08 -5.26
C TYR A 33 -3.22 0.24 -3.88
N ILE A 34 -2.82 1.46 -3.53
CA ILE A 34 -2.22 1.74 -2.22
C ILE A 34 -3.20 1.42 -1.10
N ALA A 35 -4.50 1.74 -1.26
CA ALA A 35 -5.52 1.40 -0.29
C ALA A 35 -5.64 -0.13 -0.11
N ALA A 36 -5.72 -0.88 -1.20
CA ALA A 36 -5.78 -2.34 -1.16
C ALA A 36 -4.54 -2.97 -0.52
N VAL A 37 -3.34 -2.51 -0.88
CA VAL A 37 -2.07 -2.98 -0.30
C VAL A 37 -1.98 -2.65 1.19
N ARG A 38 -2.37 -1.44 1.60
CA ARG A 38 -2.38 -1.04 3.02
C ARG A 38 -3.31 -1.91 3.84
N MET A 39 -4.52 -2.19 3.35
CA MET A 39 -5.46 -3.07 4.03
C MET A 39 -4.92 -4.50 4.15
N ASN A 40 -4.35 -5.03 3.07
CA ASN A 40 -3.77 -6.37 3.07
C ASN A 40 -2.57 -6.46 4.03
N LEU A 41 -1.66 -5.48 4.01
CA LEU A 41 -0.51 -5.45 4.91
C LEU A 41 -0.95 -5.33 6.37
N LYS A 42 -1.94 -4.47 6.66
CA LYS A 42 -2.50 -4.36 8.02
C LYS A 42 -3.03 -5.71 8.49
N SER A 43 -3.85 -6.37 7.67
CA SER A 43 -4.39 -7.69 8.00
C SER A 43 -3.31 -8.74 8.21
N GLN A 44 -2.21 -8.72 7.44
CA GLN A 44 -1.07 -9.61 7.69
C GLN A 44 -0.41 -9.33 9.04
N LEU A 45 -0.16 -8.05 9.36
CA LEU A 45 0.46 -7.66 10.63
C LEU A 45 -0.42 -7.98 11.84
N ASP A 46 -1.74 -7.78 11.74
CA ASP A 46 -2.71 -8.11 12.79
C ASP A 46 -2.66 -9.61 13.18
N ASN A 47 -2.21 -10.48 12.26
CA ASN A 47 -2.08 -11.92 12.49
C ASN A 47 -0.67 -12.37 12.92
N ILE A 48 0.31 -11.47 13.03
CA ILE A 48 1.68 -11.82 13.43
C ILE A 48 1.92 -11.42 14.89
N ASN A 49 2.29 -12.42 15.69
CA ASN A 49 2.72 -12.25 17.07
C ASN A 49 4.21 -12.59 17.18
N ILE A 50 5.00 -11.69 17.75
CA ILE A 50 6.42 -11.91 18.06
C ILE A 50 6.53 -12.23 19.54
N GLN A 51 7.19 -13.34 19.87
CA GLN A 51 7.65 -13.60 21.23
C GLN A 51 9.02 -12.96 21.44
N GLU A 52 9.09 -12.02 22.37
CA GLU A 52 10.32 -11.30 22.72
C GLU A 52 11.21 -12.16 23.64
N LEU A 53 12.47 -11.76 23.83
CA LEU A 53 13.44 -12.49 24.65
C LEU A 53 13.03 -12.62 26.13
N ASP A 54 12.21 -11.70 26.63
CA ASP A 54 11.67 -11.69 27.99
C ASP A 54 10.41 -12.57 28.13
N GLY A 55 9.97 -13.22 27.05
CA GLY A 55 8.78 -14.08 27.01
C GLY A 55 7.47 -13.34 26.77
N SER A 56 7.48 -12.00 26.67
CA SER A 56 6.30 -11.22 26.29
C SER A 56 5.91 -11.43 24.83
N ILE A 57 4.64 -11.19 24.51
CA ILE A 57 4.10 -11.33 23.15
C ILE A 57 3.71 -9.95 22.62
N THR A 58 4.31 -9.57 21.50
CA THR A 58 4.01 -8.33 20.77
C THR A 58 3.19 -8.66 19.51
N ASN A 59 1.94 -8.19 19.43
CA ASN A 59 1.19 -8.21 18.17
C ASN A 59 1.67 -7.09 17.23
N LEU A 60 2.08 -7.44 16.01
CA LEU A 60 2.64 -6.47 15.07
C LEU A 60 1.59 -5.51 14.51
N GLY A 61 0.36 -5.97 14.34
CA GLY A 61 -0.76 -5.15 13.89
C GLY A 61 -1.11 -4.05 14.89
N GLU A 62 -1.09 -4.37 16.18
CA GLU A 62 -1.29 -3.37 17.24
C GLU A 62 -0.13 -2.38 17.32
N LYS A 63 1.11 -2.87 17.30
CA LYS A 63 2.34 -2.07 17.40
C LYS A 63 2.53 -1.10 16.24
N TYR A 64 2.25 -1.53 15.01
CA TYR A 64 2.48 -0.72 13.80
C TYR A 64 1.21 -0.18 13.16
N GLY A 65 0.05 -0.80 13.40
CA GLY A 65 -1.23 -0.36 12.88
C GLY A 65 -1.84 0.82 13.64
N SER A 66 -1.27 1.20 14.79
CA SER A 66 -1.80 2.24 15.69
C SER A 66 -0.96 3.52 15.73
N LYS A 67 -0.21 3.85 14.67
CA LYS A 67 0.22 5.26 14.47
C LYS A 67 -1.00 6.07 14.03
N LYS A 68 -1.85 6.40 15.01
CA LYS A 68 -2.87 7.45 14.90
C LYS A 68 -2.20 8.66 14.26
N THR A 69 -2.62 8.97 13.04
CA THR A 69 -2.49 10.31 12.49
C THR A 69 -3.43 11.16 13.35
N HIS A 70 -2.86 11.84 14.34
CA HIS A 70 -3.50 12.99 14.98
C HIS A 70 -3.37 14.19 14.06
#